data_AF-A0AAT9M408-F1
#
_entry.id   AF-A0AAT9M408-F1
#
_cell.length_a   1.000
_cell.length_b   1.000
_cell.length_c   1.000
_cell.angle_alpha   90.00
_cell.angle_beta   90.00
_cell.angle_gamma   90.00
#
_symmetry.space_group_name_H-M   'P 1'
#
loop_
_entity.id
_entity.type
_entity.pdbx_description
1 polymer ?
#
loop_
_entity_poly.entity_id
_entity_poly.type
_entity_poly.pdbx_seq_one_letter_code
_entity_poly.pdbx_strand_id
1 'polypeptide(L)'
;MAGSPDWCRLADDDPRKWAAVVRAALAWISESTPAATAHRVRAELDGIDRAVAERFKAAASDLSTTCTWAAIGPAHAELERRRAAPPLRPLPPFDPDAAARWVHTGYSGTPVERAAAA
;
A
#
# COMPACT_ATOMS: atom_id res chain seq x y z
N MET A 1 22.28 -9.50 28.30
CA MET A 1 21.33 -8.63 29.03
C MET A 1 20.67 -9.45 30.13
N ALA A 2 20.01 -8.83 31.13
CA ALA A 2 19.23 -9.61 32.09
C ALA A 2 18.19 -10.47 31.33
N GLY A 3 18.09 -11.75 31.67
CA GLY A 3 17.20 -12.70 30.97
C GLY A 3 17.71 -13.25 29.64
N SER A 4 18.91 -12.89 29.17
CA SER A 4 19.49 -13.52 27.97
C SER A 4 20.04 -14.92 28.26
N PRO A 5 20.22 -15.81 27.26
CA PRO A 5 20.77 -17.15 27.47
C PRO A 5 22.12 -17.16 28.20
N ASP A 6 23.00 -16.22 27.87
CA ASP A 6 24.30 -16.07 28.55
C ASP A 6 24.19 -15.60 30.00
N TRP A 7 23.12 -14.87 30.36
CA TRP A 7 22.86 -14.45 31.73
C TRP A 7 22.35 -15.62 32.57
N CYS A 8 21.51 -16.49 32.00
CA CYS A 8 20.99 -17.68 32.67
C CYS A 8 22.08 -18.71 33.02
N ARG A 9 23.19 -18.74 32.25
CA ARG A 9 24.33 -19.65 32.46
C ARG A 9 25.25 -19.26 33.63
N LEU A 10 25.17 -18.02 34.11
CA LEU A 10 26.00 -17.55 35.22
C LEU A 10 25.52 -18.20 36.54
N ALA A 11 26.42 -18.36 37.52
CA ALA A 11 26.03 -18.75 38.87
C ALA A 11 25.17 -17.65 39.52
N ASP A 12 24.31 -18.00 40.48
CA ASP A 12 23.37 -17.05 41.10
C ASP A 12 24.05 -15.96 41.94
N ASP A 13 25.24 -16.23 42.43
CA ASP A 13 26.10 -15.31 43.17
C ASP A 13 27.03 -14.48 42.27
N ASP A 14 27.04 -14.71 40.94
CA ASP A 14 27.90 -13.96 40.04
C ASP A 14 27.51 -12.47 40.02
N PRO A 15 28.42 -11.54 40.36
CA PRO A 15 28.12 -10.11 40.40
C PRO A 15 27.66 -9.54 39.06
N ARG A 16 27.99 -10.20 37.94
CA ARG A 16 27.53 -9.82 36.60
C ARG A 16 26.03 -10.02 36.42
N LYS A 17 25.41 -10.97 37.14
CA LYS A 17 23.94 -11.12 37.13
C LYS A 17 23.28 -9.89 37.74
N TRP A 18 23.73 -9.49 38.93
CA TRP A 18 23.24 -8.30 39.63
C TRP A 18 23.45 -7.03 38.81
N ALA A 19 24.65 -6.84 38.23
CA ALA A 19 24.94 -5.71 37.37
C ALA A 19 24.02 -5.64 36.13
N ALA A 20 23.62 -6.78 35.55
CA ALA A 20 22.66 -6.80 34.45
C ALA A 20 21.24 -6.42 34.88
N VAL A 21 20.79 -6.90 36.05
CA VAL A 21 19.47 -6.56 36.62
C VAL A 21 19.40 -5.08 36.96
N VAL A 22 20.42 -4.53 37.64
CA VAL A 22 20.46 -3.10 37.98
C VAL A 22 20.43 -2.23 36.72
N ARG A 23 21.20 -2.59 35.68
CA ARG A 23 21.15 -1.86 34.40
C ARG A 23 19.78 -1.91 33.75
N ALA A 24 19.12 -3.07 33.76
CA ALA A 24 17.76 -3.20 33.23
C ALA A 24 16.75 -2.36 34.04
N ALA A 25 16.86 -2.35 35.37
CA ALA A 25 16.01 -1.55 36.25
C ALA A 25 16.21 -0.04 36.01
N LEU A 26 17.46 0.41 35.86
CA LEU A 26 17.76 1.82 35.55
C LEU A 26 17.22 2.23 34.18
N ALA A 27 17.36 1.37 33.17
CA ALA A 27 16.76 1.60 31.85
C ALA A 27 15.25 1.72 31.96
N TRP A 28 14.59 0.78 32.65
CA TRP A 28 13.14 0.81 32.86
C TRP A 28 12.68 2.09 33.58
N ILE A 29 13.38 2.53 34.62
CA ILE A 29 13.07 3.79 35.32
C ILE A 29 13.17 4.99 34.37
N SER A 30 14.22 5.03 33.54
CA SER A 30 14.44 6.13 32.58
C SER A 30 13.34 6.18 31.50
N GLU A 31 12.88 5.02 31.05
CA GLU A 31 11.84 4.88 30.02
C GLU A 31 10.42 5.07 30.58
N SER A 32 10.22 4.81 31.87
CA SER A 32 8.90 4.90 32.55
C SER A 32 8.55 6.32 33.00
N THR A 33 9.37 7.32 32.66
CA THR A 33 9.03 8.70 32.99
C THR A 33 7.80 9.17 32.20
N PRO A 34 6.95 10.05 32.76
CA PRO A 34 5.82 10.63 32.04
C PRO A 34 6.25 11.34 30.74
N ALA A 35 7.43 11.97 30.74
CA ALA A 35 8.00 12.64 29.57
C ALA A 35 8.39 11.65 28.45
N ALA A 36 9.08 10.56 28.78
CA ALA A 36 9.44 9.53 27.81
C ALA A 36 8.19 8.85 27.23
N THR A 37 7.20 8.58 28.08
CA THR A 37 5.91 8.02 27.65
C THR A 37 5.19 8.99 26.72
N ALA A 38 5.07 10.26 27.09
CA ALA A 38 4.42 11.28 26.26
C ALA A 38 5.13 11.46 24.91
N HIS A 39 6.46 11.42 24.88
CA HIS A 39 7.24 11.49 23.64
C HIS A 39 6.93 10.30 22.73
N ARG A 40 6.92 9.07 23.25
CA ARG A 40 6.56 7.87 22.47
C ARG A 40 5.14 7.97 21.90
N VAL A 41 4.17 8.35 22.73
CA VAL A 41 2.77 8.50 22.29
C VAL A 41 2.65 9.56 21.19
N ARG A 42 3.34 10.70 21.31
CA ARG A 42 3.34 11.72 20.25
C ARG A 42 3.92 11.18 18.94
N ALA A 43 5.06 10.49 19.00
CA ALA A 43 5.67 9.90 17.81
C ALA A 43 4.75 8.87 17.13
N GLU A 44 4.02 8.06 17.91
CA GLU A 44 3.01 7.14 17.39
C GLU A 44 1.83 7.86 16.73
N LEU A 45 1.30 8.91 17.38
CA LEU A 45 0.22 9.72 16.83
C LEU A 45 0.64 10.41 15.52
N ASP A 46 1.82 11.02 15.46
CA ASP A 46 2.36 11.63 14.25
C ASP A 46 2.50 10.60 13.11
N GLY A 47 2.85 9.35 13.44
CA GLY A 47 2.90 8.23 12.52
C GLY A 47 1.52 7.87 11.96
N ILE A 48 0.52 7.80 12.84
CA ILE A 48 -0.87 7.52 12.48
C ILE A 48 -1.43 8.64 11.59
N ASP A 49 -1.25 9.90 11.99
CA ASP A 49 -1.75 11.06 11.24
C ASP A 49 -1.17 11.10 9.83
N ARG A 50 0.13 10.81 9.68
CA ARG A 50 0.77 10.70 8.37
C ARG A 50 0.17 9.57 7.54
N ALA A 51 -0.03 8.39 8.13
CA ALA A 51 -0.62 7.25 7.42
C ALA A 51 -2.07 7.53 6.98
N VAL A 52 -2.86 8.20 7.82
CA VAL A 52 -4.23 8.62 7.51
C VAL A 52 -4.23 9.64 6.37
N ALA A 53 -3.37 10.66 6.44
CA ALA A 53 -3.25 11.66 5.39
C ALA A 53 -2.90 11.05 4.02
N GLU A 54 -1.95 10.10 3.98
CA GLU A 54 -1.59 9.41 2.74
C GLU A 54 -2.75 8.56 2.19
N ARG A 55 -3.52 7.89 3.06
CA ARG A 55 -4.72 7.15 2.63
C ARG A 55 -5.78 8.06 2.03
N PHE A 56 -6.01 9.24 2.61
CA PHE A 56 -6.94 10.22 2.05
C PHE A 56 -6.45 10.78 0.71
N LYS A 57 -5.14 11.05 0.57
CA LYS A 57 -4.57 11.47 -0.72
C LYS A 57 -4.75 10.41 -1.79
N ALA A 58 -4.48 9.15 -1.48
CA ALA A 58 -4.67 8.03 -2.41
C ALA A 58 -6.14 7.91 -2.83
N ALA A 59 -7.07 7.92 -1.87
CA ALA A 59 -8.50 7.86 -2.16
C ALA A 59 -8.99 9.06 -3.01
N ALA A 60 -8.47 10.26 -2.76
CA ALA A 60 -8.79 11.44 -3.56
C ALA A 60 -8.25 11.33 -4.99
N SER A 61 -7.05 10.77 -5.17
CA SER A 61 -6.44 10.50 -6.48
C SER A 61 -7.26 9.46 -7.27
N ASP A 62 -7.71 8.39 -6.62
CA ASP A 62 -8.53 7.35 -7.24
C ASP A 62 -9.90 7.91 -7.68
N LEU A 63 -10.53 8.72 -6.82
CA LEU A 63 -11.78 9.39 -7.15
C LEU A 63 -11.60 10.36 -8.30
N SER A 64 -10.54 11.18 -8.27
CA SER A 64 -10.24 12.13 -9.35
C SER A 64 -10.06 11.41 -10.69
N THR A 65 -9.31 10.31 -10.70
CA THR A 65 -9.11 9.49 -11.89
C THR A 65 -10.45 8.96 -12.43
N THR A 66 -11.30 8.45 -11.55
CA THR A 66 -12.64 7.95 -11.91
C THR A 66 -13.52 9.05 -12.50
N CYS A 67 -13.54 10.22 -11.88
CA CYS A 67 -14.28 11.39 -12.38
C CYS A 67 -13.76 11.86 -13.75
N THR A 68 -12.44 11.86 -13.96
CA THR A 68 -11.83 12.20 -15.25
C THR A 68 -12.25 11.21 -16.34
N TRP A 69 -12.23 9.90 -16.06
CA TRP A 69 -12.70 8.89 -17.01
C TRP A 69 -14.19 9.04 -17.33
N ALA A 70 -15.03 9.32 -16.33
CA ALA A 70 -16.44 9.57 -16.52
C ALA A 70 -16.72 10.86 -17.32
N ALA A 71 -15.85 11.87 -17.21
CA ALA A 71 -15.98 13.14 -17.93
C ALA A 71 -15.51 13.06 -19.39
N ILE A 72 -14.53 12.20 -19.70
CA ILE A 72 -13.97 12.05 -21.06
C ILE A 72 -14.69 10.95 -21.85
N GLY A 73 -15.27 9.96 -21.17
CA GLY A 73 -15.97 8.84 -21.79
C GLY A 73 -17.35 9.22 -22.36
N PRO A 74 -17.86 8.44 -23.34
CA PRO A 74 -19.24 8.57 -23.79
C PRO A 74 -20.21 8.32 -22.61
N ALA A 75 -21.24 9.16 -22.49
CA ALA A 75 -22.28 8.99 -21.49
C ALA A 75 -22.96 7.60 -21.61
N HIS A 76 -23.51 7.08 -20.50
CA HIS A 76 -24.18 5.78 -20.49
C HIS A 76 -25.26 5.65 -21.60
N ALA A 77 -26.07 6.70 -21.80
CA ALA A 77 -27.08 6.72 -22.86
C ALA A 77 -26.50 6.62 -24.27
N GLU A 78 -25.29 7.16 -24.49
CA GLU A 78 -24.54 7.01 -25.75
C GLU A 78 -24.02 5.58 -25.93
N LEU A 79 -23.52 4.95 -24.86
CA LEU A 79 -23.12 3.53 -24.89
C LEU A 79 -24.29 2.61 -25.21
N GLU A 80 -25.45 2.83 -24.58
CA GLU A 80 -26.68 2.06 -24.86
C GLU A 80 -27.14 2.27 -26.31
N ARG A 81 -27.06 3.49 -26.84
CA ARG A 81 -27.34 3.75 -28.26
C ARG A 81 -26.39 2.99 -29.19
N ARG A 82 -25.09 2.93 -28.87
CA ARG A 82 -24.09 2.20 -29.66
C ARG A 82 -24.30 0.68 -29.61
N ARG A 83 -24.79 0.15 -28.48
CA ARG A 83 -25.15 -1.27 -28.35
C ARG A 83 -26.39 -1.63 -29.15
N ALA A 84 -27.37 -0.73 -29.20
CA ALA A 84 -28.60 -0.91 -29.98
C ALA A 84 -28.38 -0.69 -31.49
N ALA A 85 -27.31 0.00 -31.89
CA ALA A 85 -26.96 0.20 -33.28
C ALA A 85 -26.41 -1.09 -33.91
N PRO A 86 -26.87 -1.48 -35.12
CA PRO A 86 -26.26 -2.55 -35.88
C PRO A 86 -24.77 -2.23 -36.11
N PRO A 87 -23.87 -3.23 -36.07
CA PRO A 87 -22.46 -2.98 -36.29
C PRO A 87 -22.25 -2.41 -37.71
N LEU A 88 -21.54 -1.27 -37.80
CA LEU A 88 -21.27 -0.57 -39.07
C LEU A 88 -20.41 -1.39 -40.05
N ARG A 89 -19.82 -2.50 -39.59
CA ARG A 89 -19.10 -3.48 -40.39
C ARG A 89 -19.53 -4.88 -39.97
N PRO A 90 -19.54 -5.86 -40.89
CA PRO A 90 -19.69 -7.26 -40.51
C PRO A 90 -18.65 -7.59 -39.45
N LEU A 91 -19.09 -8.10 -38.31
CA LEU A 91 -18.16 -8.63 -37.32
C LEU A 91 -17.45 -9.82 -37.97
N PRO A 92 -16.11 -9.89 -37.93
CA PRO A 92 -15.41 -11.09 -38.35
C PRO A 92 -15.90 -12.27 -37.49
N PRO A 93 -15.89 -13.51 -38.05
CA PRO A 93 -16.18 -14.68 -37.25
C PRO A 93 -15.26 -14.72 -36.03
N PHE A 94 -15.82 -15.12 -34.89
CA PHE A 94 -15.08 -15.21 -33.63
C PHE A 94 -13.94 -16.22 -33.78
N ASP A 95 -12.70 -15.76 -33.55
CA ASP A 95 -11.49 -16.60 -33.53
C ASP A 95 -11.15 -16.93 -32.06
N PRO A 96 -11.49 -18.15 -31.58
CA PRO A 96 -11.21 -18.55 -30.20
C PRO A 96 -9.70 -18.62 -29.92
N ASP A 97 -8.87 -18.91 -30.91
CA ASP A 97 -7.42 -18.98 -30.75
C ASP A 97 -6.83 -17.58 -30.62
N ALA A 98 -7.36 -16.59 -31.33
CA ALA A 98 -7.00 -15.18 -31.12
C ALA A 98 -7.36 -14.69 -29.72
N ALA A 99 -8.54 -15.06 -29.22
CA ALA A 99 -8.97 -14.71 -27.87
C ALA A 99 -8.04 -15.34 -26.81
N ALA A 100 -7.69 -16.62 -26.97
CA ALA A 100 -6.75 -17.31 -26.10
C ALA A 100 -5.35 -16.65 -26.13
N ARG A 101 -4.84 -16.32 -27.32
CA ARG A 101 -3.58 -15.57 -27.47
C ARG A 101 -3.63 -14.24 -26.72
N TRP A 102 -4.72 -13.48 -26.86
CA TRP A 102 -4.90 -12.18 -26.20
C TRP A 102 -4.90 -12.30 -24.66
N VAL A 103 -5.65 -13.27 -24.12
CA VAL A 103 -5.68 -13.56 -22.67
C VAL A 103 -4.30 -13.92 -22.15
N HIS A 104 -3.53 -14.71 -22.91
CA HIS A 104 -2.18 -15.12 -22.53
C HIS A 104 -1.14 -14.01 -22.66
N THR A 105 -1.30 -13.07 -23.60
CA THR A 105 -0.37 -11.94 -23.76
C THR A 105 -0.60 -10.82 -22.75
N GLY A 106 -1.77 -10.76 -22.11
CA GLY A 106 -2.14 -9.69 -21.19
C GLY A 106 -2.29 -8.32 -21.89
N TYR A 107 -2.99 -7.40 -21.23
CA TYR A 107 -3.14 -6.02 -21.71
C TYR A 107 -1.85 -5.23 -21.40
N SER A 108 -0.82 -5.37 -22.24
CA SER A 108 0.37 -4.51 -22.19
C SER A 108 0.31 -3.50 -23.35
N GLY A 109 -0.51 -2.46 -23.18
CA GLY A 109 -0.59 -1.38 -24.15
C GLY A 109 -1.07 -0.09 -23.50
N THR A 110 -0.14 0.73 -23.03
CA THR A 110 -0.38 2.16 -22.87
C THR A 110 -0.46 2.80 -24.26
N PRO A 111 -1.54 3.52 -24.61
CA PRO A 111 -1.65 4.16 -25.92
C PRO A 111 -0.94 5.52 -25.87
N VAL A 112 0.39 5.56 -26.09
CA VAL A 112 1.11 6.85 -26.25
C VAL A 112 2.03 6.91 -27.49
N GLU A 113 2.38 5.81 -28.16
CA GLU A 113 3.45 5.86 -29.20
C GLU A 113 3.00 5.67 -30.66
N ARG A 114 1.76 6.03 -31.03
CA ARG A 114 1.35 6.07 -32.46
C ARG A 114 0.89 7.42 -32.98
N ALA A 115 1.34 8.51 -32.35
CA ALA A 115 1.19 9.87 -32.89
C ALA A 115 2.52 10.49 -33.36
N ALA A 116 3.62 9.72 -33.38
CA ALA A 116 4.94 10.18 -33.81
C ALA A 116 5.50 9.34 -34.97
N ALA A 117 4.76 9.24 -36.07
CA ALA A 117 5.31 8.87 -37.37
C ALA A 117 4.36 9.35 -38.47
N ALA A 118 4.71 10.54 -39.00
CA ALA A 118 4.49 11.09 -40.34
C ALA A 118 3.33 10.55 -41.20
#